data_AF-A0A8K0KJJ1-F1
#
_entry.id   AF-A0A8K0KJJ1-F1
#
_cell.length_a   1.000
_cell.length_b   1.000
_cell.length_c   1.000
_cell.angle_alpha   90.00
_cell.angle_beta   90.00
_cell.angle_gamma   90.00
#
_symmetry.space_group_name_H-M   'P 1'
#
loop_
_entity.id
_entity.type
_entity.pdbx_description
1 polymer ?
#
loop_
_entity_poly.entity_id
_entity_poly.type
_entity_poly.pdbx_seq_one_letter_code
_entity_poly.pdbx_strand_id
1 'polypeptide(L)'
;MHTIWMREHNRLASELRQINPIWDGETIYQEARKIVGAEMQHITYTHWLPSIIGPTGMNMLGSYQGYNPMVDASISNVFATAAFRFGHSLINPVLQRLNYNFTSISEGPLPLHKAFFSPWRLVEEGGVDPLMRGLFSVPAKLKTPHQTLNSELTERLFEVAHEVALDLAAINIQRGRDHGLPGYNAYRKACDLREAETFDDLQYEIRNEKLREKLKHLYGHPGNVDVWVGGILEDPVPGGKIGPLFRCILVEQFRRLRDGDRFWYENPSVFKPEQLTQIKQSSLARVICDNGDNITEINQDVFVLPKHQNPQLVKCQTLPAINLRFWTECCHVNIFMNIRGCVDERFKSLSRSLVGRQRRAINYSYPSDRHSSFAEQSNSNATINSNPRLDGINEDLEVQGGTEDSMHFSDVYEERIEGLERMLEDFKKEMRQLKRKVKKLEQHCKIGDTSKSKSCVEENGTLRRNEETWSPDECTQCSCKVLACDFLE
;
A
#
# COMPACT_ATOMS: atom_id res chain seq x y z
N MET A 1 -2.39 3.39 3.59
CA MET A 1 -1.27 2.66 2.94
C MET A 1 0.00 3.49 2.75
N HIS A 2 0.02 4.63 2.06
CA HIS A 2 1.25 5.42 1.91
C HIS A 2 1.90 5.80 3.25
N THR A 3 1.11 6.23 4.23
CA THR A 3 1.60 6.50 5.60
C THR A 3 2.22 5.26 6.25
N ILE A 4 1.63 4.08 6.06
CA ILE A 4 2.13 2.80 6.62
C ILE A 4 3.51 2.46 6.04
N TRP A 5 3.68 2.56 4.72
CA TRP A 5 4.98 2.29 4.07
C TRP A 5 6.05 3.34 4.39
N MET A 6 5.66 4.61 4.55
CA MET A 6 6.57 5.66 5.00
C MET A 6 7.04 5.42 6.44
N ARG A 7 6.13 5.02 7.34
CA ARG A 7 6.49 4.62 8.70
C ARG A 7 7.41 3.39 8.72
N GLU A 8 7.16 2.40 7.85
CA GLU A 8 7.99 1.19 7.76
C GLU A 8 9.43 1.54 7.36
N HIS A 9 9.60 2.41 6.36
CA HIS A 9 10.92 2.91 5.99
C HIS A 9 11.66 3.54 7.18
N ASN A 10 11.00 4.43 7.94
CA ASN A 10 11.61 5.10 9.09
C ASN A 10 11.89 4.14 10.26
N ARG A 11 11.04 3.13 10.47
CA ARG A 11 11.24 2.08 11.47
C ARG A 11 12.50 1.28 11.14
N LEU A 12 12.60 0.79 9.91
CA LEU A 12 13.78 0.07 9.40
C LEU A 12 15.04 0.93 9.51
N ALA A 13 14.99 2.19 9.06
CA ALA A 13 16.13 3.11 9.14
C ALA A 13 16.61 3.31 10.58
N SER A 14 15.68 3.47 11.53
CA SER A 14 16.00 3.63 12.95
C SER A 14 16.66 2.39 13.55
N GLU A 15 16.14 1.20 13.24
CA GLU A 15 16.71 -0.06 13.71
C GLU A 15 18.08 -0.37 13.08
N LEU A 16 18.24 -0.10 11.77
CA LEU A 16 19.52 -0.24 11.06
C LEU A 16 20.58 0.69 11.65
N ARG A 17 20.24 1.95 11.97
CA ARG A 17 21.16 2.89 12.64
C ARG A 17 21.62 2.38 13.99
N GLN A 18 20.74 1.73 14.75
CA GLN A 18 21.09 1.19 16.07
C GLN A 18 22.07 0.02 15.98
N ILE A 19 21.89 -0.88 15.01
CA ILE A 19 22.78 -2.04 14.85
C ILE A 19 24.06 -1.73 14.06
N ASN A 20 24.06 -0.66 13.26
CA ASN A 20 25.21 -0.20 12.47
C ASN A 20 25.53 1.28 12.75
N PRO A 21 26.14 1.63 13.90
CA PRO A 21 26.38 3.04 14.28
C PRO A 21 27.32 3.81 13.34
N ILE A 22 28.13 3.09 12.56
CA ILE A 22 29.10 3.66 11.61
C ILE A 22 28.48 4.04 10.27
N TRP A 23 27.30 3.52 9.94
CA TRP A 23 26.64 3.83 8.67
C TRP A 23 26.21 5.29 8.62
N ASP A 24 26.48 5.96 7.52
CA ASP A 24 26.01 7.32 7.27
C ASP A 24 24.51 7.33 6.90
N GLY A 25 23.95 8.55 6.79
CA GLY A 25 22.53 8.73 6.49
C GLY A 25 22.13 8.16 5.13
N GLU A 26 23.00 8.26 4.12
CA GLU A 26 22.74 7.73 2.77
C GLU A 26 22.67 6.20 2.79
N THR A 27 23.62 5.53 3.44
CA THR A 27 23.63 4.07 3.56
C THR A 27 22.38 3.57 4.26
N ILE A 28 21.99 4.21 5.36
CA ILE A 28 20.77 3.86 6.11
C ILE A 28 19.51 4.03 5.24
N TYR A 29 19.41 5.16 4.54
CA TYR A 29 18.29 5.41 3.64
C TYR A 29 18.19 4.35 2.54
N GLN A 30 19.29 4.05 1.84
CA GLN A 30 19.28 3.10 0.74
C GLN A 30 19.00 1.67 1.21
N GLU A 31 19.57 1.23 2.34
CA GLU A 31 19.29 -0.10 2.88
C GLU A 31 17.83 -0.24 3.34
N ALA A 32 17.27 0.76 4.04
CA ALA A 32 15.86 0.76 4.41
C ALA A 32 14.95 0.77 3.15
N ARG A 33 15.26 1.61 2.16
CA ARG A 33 14.54 1.66 0.87
C ARG A 33 14.58 0.32 0.14
N LYS A 34 15.73 -0.34 0.12
CA LYS A 34 15.95 -1.63 -0.52
C LYS A 34 15.14 -2.73 0.16
N ILE A 35 15.08 -2.75 1.49
CA ILE A 35 14.25 -3.70 2.25
C ILE A 35 12.76 -3.47 1.96
N VAL A 36 12.26 -2.22 2.04
CA VAL A 36 10.84 -1.91 1.72
C VAL A 36 10.49 -2.35 0.30
N GLY A 37 11.36 -2.10 -0.67
CA GLY A 37 11.15 -2.57 -2.05
C GLY A 37 11.01 -4.09 -2.13
N ALA A 38 11.84 -4.83 -1.39
CA ALA A 38 11.80 -6.28 -1.33
C ALA A 38 10.55 -6.81 -0.62
N GLU A 39 10.10 -6.18 0.47
CA GLU A 39 8.83 -6.51 1.13
C GLU A 39 7.65 -6.33 0.17
N MET A 40 7.59 -5.21 -0.54
CA MET A 40 6.54 -4.94 -1.52
C MET A 40 6.55 -5.96 -2.67
N GLN A 41 7.72 -6.31 -3.21
CA GLN A 41 7.85 -7.33 -4.24
C GLN A 41 7.38 -8.71 -3.73
N HIS A 42 7.83 -9.12 -2.55
CA HIS A 42 7.46 -10.40 -1.96
C HIS A 42 5.94 -10.49 -1.70
N ILE A 43 5.37 -9.50 -1.02
CA ILE A 43 3.93 -9.44 -0.72
C ILE A 43 3.09 -9.45 -2.00
N THR A 44 3.52 -8.69 -3.02
CA THR A 44 2.81 -8.60 -4.30
C THR A 44 2.75 -9.96 -4.99
N TYR A 45 3.89 -10.66 -5.13
CA TYR A 45 3.96 -11.89 -5.91
C TYR A 45 3.53 -13.14 -5.13
N THR A 46 3.67 -13.14 -3.81
CA THR A 46 3.37 -14.32 -2.98
C THR A 46 1.98 -14.26 -2.35
N HIS A 47 1.46 -13.10 -1.97
CA HIS A 47 0.16 -12.99 -1.28
C HIS A 47 -0.94 -12.42 -2.18
N TRP A 48 -0.67 -11.27 -2.81
CA TRP A 48 -1.70 -10.56 -3.58
C TRP A 48 -1.98 -11.19 -4.94
N LEU A 49 -0.94 -11.39 -5.77
CA LEU A 49 -1.09 -11.83 -7.15
C LEU A 49 -1.82 -13.19 -7.28
N PRO A 50 -1.53 -14.23 -6.47
CA PRO A 50 -2.26 -15.50 -6.52
C PRO A 50 -3.78 -15.34 -6.35
N SER A 51 -4.20 -14.41 -5.49
CA SER A 51 -5.61 -14.12 -5.25
C SER A 51 -6.29 -13.46 -6.46
N ILE A 52 -5.52 -12.81 -7.35
CA ILE A 52 -6.03 -12.12 -8.54
C ILE A 52 -6.06 -13.05 -9.75
N ILE A 53 -4.93 -13.67 -10.10
CA ILE A 53 -4.76 -14.45 -11.33
C ILE A 53 -5.11 -15.94 -11.17
N GLY A 54 -5.31 -16.39 -9.94
CA GLY A 54 -5.67 -17.76 -9.59
C GLY A 54 -4.54 -18.78 -9.84
N PRO A 55 -4.76 -20.06 -9.49
CA PRO A 55 -3.75 -21.11 -9.59
C PRO A 55 -3.27 -21.32 -11.03
N THR A 56 -4.17 -21.26 -12.02
CA THR A 56 -3.80 -21.34 -13.43
C THR A 56 -2.90 -20.18 -13.85
N GLY A 57 -3.19 -18.95 -13.41
CA GLY A 57 -2.36 -17.79 -13.70
C GLY A 57 -0.98 -17.90 -13.05
N MET A 58 -0.90 -18.40 -11.81
CA MET A 58 0.38 -18.66 -11.15
C MET A 58 1.20 -19.73 -11.87
N ASN A 59 0.57 -20.79 -12.37
CA ASN A 59 1.24 -21.79 -13.19
C ASN A 59 1.76 -21.18 -14.50
N MET A 60 0.96 -20.33 -15.16
CA MET A 60 1.43 -19.58 -16.33
C MET A 60 2.64 -18.72 -15.98
N LEU A 61 2.60 -17.95 -14.89
CA LEU A 61 3.70 -17.08 -14.45
C LEU A 61 5.02 -17.85 -14.25
N GLY A 62 4.93 -19.08 -13.72
CA GLY A 62 6.06 -19.96 -13.47
C GLY A 62 6.96 -19.50 -12.31
N SER A 63 7.94 -20.31 -11.95
CA SER A 63 8.96 -19.95 -10.96
C SER A 63 10.00 -19.01 -11.55
N TYR A 64 10.62 -18.21 -10.69
CA TYR A 64 11.71 -17.31 -11.09
C TYR A 64 12.95 -18.12 -11.51
N GLN A 65 13.49 -17.83 -12.70
CA GLN A 65 14.64 -18.53 -13.29
C GLN A 65 15.93 -17.72 -13.26
N GLY A 66 15.90 -16.52 -12.66
CA GLY A 66 17.02 -15.57 -12.67
C GLY A 66 16.74 -14.36 -13.57
N TYR A 67 17.57 -13.33 -13.39
CA TYR A 67 17.48 -12.08 -14.13
C TYR A 67 17.90 -12.30 -15.59
N ASN A 68 17.09 -11.81 -16.52
CA ASN A 68 17.38 -11.82 -17.94
C ASN A 68 17.47 -10.37 -18.47
N PRO A 69 18.66 -9.88 -18.85
CA PRO A 69 18.83 -8.52 -19.36
C PRO A 69 18.17 -8.27 -20.73
N MET A 70 17.75 -9.32 -21.44
CA MET A 70 17.06 -9.22 -22.73
C MET A 70 15.54 -9.00 -22.58
N VAL A 71 15.01 -9.07 -21.36
CA VAL A 71 13.59 -8.83 -21.08
C VAL A 71 13.35 -7.34 -20.91
N ASP A 72 12.46 -6.77 -21.73
CA ASP A 72 12.00 -5.40 -21.54
C ASP A 72 11.05 -5.33 -20.33
N ALA A 73 11.51 -4.73 -19.23
CA ALA A 73 10.71 -4.56 -18.01
C ALA A 73 9.78 -3.33 -18.04
N SER A 74 9.66 -2.62 -19.17
CA SER A 74 8.74 -1.49 -19.30
C SER A 74 7.28 -1.91 -19.08
N ILE A 75 6.49 -0.99 -18.53
CA ILE A 75 5.04 -1.18 -18.40
C ILE A 75 4.40 -0.98 -19.78
N SER A 76 3.71 -2.01 -20.26
CA SER A 76 2.97 -1.95 -21.51
C SER A 76 1.78 -1.00 -21.42
N ASN A 77 1.47 -0.34 -22.54
CA ASN A 77 0.36 0.61 -22.61
C ASN A 77 -0.96 -0.03 -22.18
N VAL A 78 -1.28 -1.23 -22.69
CA VAL A 78 -2.53 -1.96 -22.35
C VAL A 78 -2.62 -2.36 -20.88
N PHE A 79 -1.49 -2.68 -20.23
CA PHE A 79 -1.49 -3.00 -18.81
C PHE A 79 -1.90 -1.78 -17.98
N ALA A 80 -1.24 -0.64 -18.20
CA ALA A 80 -1.46 0.58 -17.41
C ALA A 80 -2.83 1.24 -17.69
N THR A 81 -3.30 1.19 -18.93
CA THR A 81 -4.51 1.91 -19.35
C THR A 81 -5.78 1.09 -19.24
N ALA A 82 -5.70 -0.23 -19.34
CA ALA A 82 -6.87 -1.10 -19.32
C ALA A 82 -6.75 -2.21 -18.28
N ALA A 83 -5.83 -3.16 -18.45
CA ALA A 83 -5.89 -4.42 -17.70
C ALA A 83 -5.76 -4.21 -16.19
N PHE A 84 -4.81 -3.41 -15.72
CA PHE A 84 -4.61 -3.16 -14.28
C PHE A 84 -5.71 -2.30 -13.64
N ARG A 85 -6.60 -1.70 -14.45
CA ARG A 85 -7.78 -0.97 -13.98
C ARG A 85 -8.97 -1.87 -13.64
N PHE A 86 -8.81 -3.20 -13.70
CA PHE A 86 -9.80 -4.15 -13.18
C PHE A 86 -10.15 -3.87 -11.71
N GLY A 87 -9.19 -3.30 -10.95
CA GLY A 87 -9.36 -2.89 -9.56
C GLY A 87 -10.55 -1.95 -9.33
N HIS A 88 -10.96 -1.16 -10.33
CA HIS A 88 -12.13 -0.29 -10.22
C HIS A 88 -13.44 -1.06 -9.94
N SER A 89 -13.52 -2.34 -10.34
CA SER A 89 -14.66 -3.21 -10.05
C SER A 89 -14.70 -3.74 -8.61
N LEU A 90 -13.58 -3.64 -7.89
CA LEU A 90 -13.38 -4.15 -6.53
C LEU A 90 -13.56 -3.08 -5.44
N ILE A 91 -13.68 -1.81 -5.84
CA ILE A 91 -13.79 -0.67 -4.93
C ILE A 91 -15.19 -0.67 -4.29
N ASN A 92 -15.21 -0.59 -2.96
CA ASN A 92 -16.43 -0.43 -2.17
C ASN A 92 -16.98 1.00 -2.28
N PRO A 93 -18.32 1.17 -2.33
CA PRO A 93 -18.95 2.49 -2.31
C PRO A 93 -18.83 3.18 -0.94
N VAL A 94 -18.55 2.42 0.12
CA VAL A 94 -18.42 2.93 1.49
C VAL A 94 -17.17 2.32 2.13
N LEU A 95 -16.31 3.19 2.67
CA LEU A 95 -15.14 2.81 3.44
C LEU A 95 -15.56 2.64 4.91
N GLN A 96 -15.41 1.41 5.41
CA GLN A 96 -15.69 1.11 6.81
C GLN A 96 -14.55 1.62 7.70
N ARG A 97 -14.90 2.25 8.82
CA ARG A 97 -13.95 2.78 9.80
C ARG A 97 -14.22 2.15 11.15
N LEU A 98 -13.29 1.31 11.61
CA LEU A 98 -13.52 0.43 12.76
C LEU A 98 -12.59 0.78 13.94
N ASN A 99 -13.14 0.78 15.15
CA ASN A 99 -12.37 0.91 16.39
C ASN A 99 -11.62 -0.39 16.74
N TYR A 100 -10.96 -0.42 17.89
CA TYR A 100 -10.18 -1.56 18.38
C TYR A 100 -11.01 -2.84 18.64
N ASN A 101 -12.33 -2.72 18.83
CA ASN A 101 -13.26 -3.85 18.98
C ASN A 101 -13.89 -4.28 17.64
N PHE A 102 -13.38 -3.77 16.51
CA PHE A 102 -13.93 -4.04 15.16
C PHE A 102 -15.38 -3.58 14.98
N THR A 103 -15.82 -2.57 15.74
CA THR A 103 -17.12 -1.90 15.55
C THR A 103 -16.92 -0.50 14.97
N SER A 104 -17.95 0.07 14.34
CA SER A 104 -17.85 1.41 13.72
C SER A 104 -17.45 2.48 14.74
N ILE A 105 -16.58 3.40 14.32
CA ILE A 105 -16.26 4.62 15.10
C ILE A 105 -17.45 5.61 15.09
N SER A 106 -17.41 6.62 15.96
CA SER A 106 -18.45 7.66 16.10
C SER A 106 -18.78 8.39 14.81
N GLU A 107 -17.78 8.62 13.96
CA GLU A 107 -17.87 9.31 12.67
C GLU A 107 -18.55 8.41 11.62
N GLY A 108 -18.73 7.13 11.91
CA GLY A 108 -19.45 6.17 11.07
C GLY A 108 -18.72 5.77 9.79
N PRO A 109 -19.35 4.96 8.93
CA PRO A 109 -18.82 4.61 7.61
C PRO A 109 -18.70 5.84 6.70
N LEU A 110 -17.66 5.88 5.84
CA LEU A 110 -17.37 7.02 4.96
C LEU A 110 -17.76 6.70 3.51
N PRO A 111 -18.77 7.39 2.92
CA PRO A 111 -19.05 7.28 1.49
C PRO A 111 -17.83 7.65 0.65
N LEU A 112 -17.58 6.89 -0.42
CA LEU A 112 -16.35 6.99 -1.20
C LEU A 112 -16.16 8.38 -1.84
N HIS A 113 -17.23 8.99 -2.38
CA HIS A 113 -17.16 10.32 -2.98
C HIS A 113 -16.68 11.40 -1.99
N LYS A 114 -16.93 11.21 -0.68
CA LYS A 114 -16.46 12.10 0.41
C LYS A 114 -15.05 11.79 0.90
N ALA A 115 -14.45 10.69 0.45
CA ALA A 115 -13.09 10.30 0.79
C ALA A 115 -12.06 10.86 -0.19
N PHE A 116 -12.45 11.15 -1.44
CA PHE A 116 -11.56 11.71 -2.44
C PHE A 116 -10.99 13.06 -1.98
N PHE A 117 -9.67 13.21 -2.10
CA PHE A 117 -8.93 14.42 -1.76
C PHE A 117 -9.23 15.01 -0.37
N SER A 118 -9.56 14.16 0.61
CA SER A 118 -9.94 14.57 1.96
C SER A 118 -8.94 14.12 3.04
N PRO A 119 -7.66 14.57 2.99
CA PRO A 119 -6.64 14.14 3.96
C PRO A 119 -6.92 14.61 5.38
N TRP A 120 -7.70 15.70 5.56
CA TRP A 120 -8.11 16.21 6.88
C TRP A 120 -8.82 15.14 7.71
N ARG A 121 -9.55 14.21 7.08
CA ARG A 121 -10.18 13.07 7.75
C ARG A 121 -9.18 12.17 8.47
N LEU A 122 -7.97 12.01 7.93
CA LEU A 122 -6.92 11.25 8.60
C LEU A 122 -6.39 11.98 9.83
N VAL A 123 -6.37 13.30 9.81
CA VAL A 123 -5.84 14.12 10.92
C VAL A 123 -6.88 14.26 12.03
N GLU A 124 -8.14 14.45 11.66
CA GLU A 124 -9.22 14.83 12.58
C GLU A 124 -10.14 13.67 12.97
N GLU A 125 -10.26 12.62 12.14
CA GLU A 125 -11.23 11.52 12.33
C GLU A 125 -10.54 10.18 12.67
N GLY A 126 -9.54 10.22 13.57
CA GLY A 126 -9.00 9.02 14.21
C GLY A 126 -7.78 8.37 13.55
N GLY A 127 -7.07 9.05 12.65
CA GLY A 127 -5.82 8.53 12.09
C GLY A 127 -6.02 7.51 10.96
N VAL A 128 -5.00 6.69 10.73
CA VAL A 128 -5.02 5.64 9.69
C VAL A 128 -5.69 4.36 10.17
N ASP A 129 -5.61 4.08 11.48
CA ASP A 129 -6.01 2.84 12.11
C ASP A 129 -7.46 2.41 11.81
N PRO A 130 -8.48 3.29 11.93
CA PRO A 130 -9.85 2.87 11.68
C PRO A 130 -10.10 2.41 10.25
N LEU A 131 -9.48 3.09 9.28
CA LEU A 131 -9.54 2.71 7.88
C LEU A 131 -8.75 1.42 7.62
N MET A 132 -7.58 1.26 8.24
CA MET A 132 -6.80 0.02 8.12
C MET A 132 -7.59 -1.20 8.62
N ARG A 133 -8.23 -1.11 9.81
CA ARG A 133 -9.10 -2.17 10.31
C ARG A 133 -10.25 -2.47 9.36
N GLY A 134 -10.87 -1.44 8.78
CA GLY A 134 -11.87 -1.62 7.72
C GLY A 134 -11.34 -2.39 6.52
N LEU A 135 -10.16 -2.02 6.01
CA LEU A 135 -9.56 -2.62 4.81
C LEU A 135 -9.26 -4.11 4.95
N PHE A 136 -8.76 -4.56 6.11
CA PHE A 136 -8.44 -5.98 6.30
C PHE A 136 -9.57 -6.82 6.90
N SER A 137 -10.68 -6.20 7.35
CA SER A 137 -11.82 -6.91 7.97
C SER A 137 -13.05 -7.02 7.06
N VAL A 138 -13.21 -6.11 6.10
CA VAL A 138 -14.42 -5.97 5.28
C VAL A 138 -14.17 -6.48 3.86
N PRO A 139 -15.12 -7.23 3.25
CA PRO A 139 -14.96 -7.70 1.88
C PRO A 139 -14.82 -6.56 0.87
N ALA A 140 -13.94 -6.76 -0.10
CA ALA A 140 -13.94 -5.97 -1.33
C ALA A 140 -15.28 -6.14 -2.06
N LYS A 141 -15.64 -5.15 -2.88
CA LYS A 141 -16.85 -5.23 -3.70
C LYS A 141 -16.77 -6.44 -4.63
N LEU A 142 -17.84 -7.23 -4.66
CA LEU A 142 -18.00 -8.27 -5.67
C LEU A 142 -18.43 -7.65 -7.00
N LYS A 143 -17.73 -7.97 -8.08
CA LYS A 143 -18.18 -7.67 -9.45
C LYS A 143 -19.38 -8.57 -9.77
N THR A 144 -20.52 -7.97 -10.11
CA THR A 144 -21.70 -8.70 -10.58
C THR A 144 -22.04 -8.30 -12.01
N PRO A 145 -22.74 -9.13 -12.79
CA PRO A 145 -23.17 -8.79 -14.15
C PRO A 145 -24.05 -7.54 -14.23
N HIS A 146 -24.80 -7.23 -13.16
CA HIS A 146 -25.72 -6.08 -13.11
C HIS A 146 -25.06 -4.82 -12.55
N GLN A 147 -23.92 -4.95 -11.87
CA GLN A 147 -23.20 -3.83 -11.27
C GLN A 147 -21.69 -4.09 -11.29
N THR A 148 -21.07 -3.84 -12.44
CA THR A 148 -19.61 -3.98 -12.60
C THR A 148 -18.87 -2.95 -11.74
N LEU A 149 -19.20 -1.66 -11.91
CA LEU A 149 -18.75 -0.55 -11.05
C LEU A 149 -19.93 -0.03 -10.22
N ASN A 150 -19.64 0.54 -9.05
CA ASN A 150 -20.64 1.16 -8.19
C ASN A 150 -20.87 2.64 -8.56
N SER A 151 -22.01 3.21 -8.16
CA SER A 151 -22.41 4.57 -8.53
C SER A 151 -21.52 5.67 -7.95
N GLU A 152 -20.75 5.40 -6.90
CA GLU A 152 -19.76 6.37 -6.37
C GLU A 152 -18.62 6.61 -7.36
N LEU A 153 -18.41 5.70 -8.31
CA LEU A 153 -17.40 5.80 -9.36
C LEU A 153 -17.97 6.20 -10.72
N THR A 154 -19.26 5.97 -11.00
CA THR A 154 -19.87 6.31 -12.29
C THR A 154 -20.66 7.61 -12.26
N GLU A 155 -21.28 7.95 -11.13
CA GLU A 155 -22.16 9.13 -11.02
C GLU A 155 -21.60 10.22 -10.10
N ARG A 156 -20.64 9.87 -9.22
CA ARG A 156 -20.16 10.74 -8.14
C ARG A 156 -18.64 10.80 -8.04
N LEU A 157 -17.92 10.42 -9.10
CA LEU A 157 -16.47 10.46 -9.07
C LEU A 157 -16.01 11.90 -8.90
N PHE A 158 -15.27 12.16 -7.82
CA PHE A 158 -14.74 13.47 -7.47
C PHE A 158 -15.78 14.59 -7.34
N GLU A 159 -17.03 14.25 -7.00
CA GLU A 159 -18.13 15.22 -6.80
C GLU A 159 -17.76 16.35 -5.83
N VAL A 160 -16.93 16.07 -4.82
CA VAL A 160 -16.49 17.07 -3.83
C VAL A 160 -15.31 17.93 -4.33
N ALA A 161 -14.58 17.46 -5.34
CA ALA A 161 -13.32 18.07 -5.80
C ALA A 161 -13.40 18.68 -7.22
N HIS A 162 -14.47 18.44 -7.96
CA HIS A 162 -14.70 18.96 -9.32
C HIS A 162 -16.07 19.62 -9.39
N GLU A 163 -16.22 20.58 -10.32
CA GLU A 163 -17.50 21.28 -10.56
C GLU A 163 -18.61 20.34 -11.05
N VAL A 164 -18.23 19.26 -11.72
CA VAL A 164 -19.14 18.23 -12.25
C VAL A 164 -18.64 16.87 -11.82
N ALA A 165 -19.55 16.05 -11.30
CA ALA A 165 -19.25 14.66 -11.00
C ALA A 165 -18.88 13.91 -12.28
N LEU A 166 -17.80 13.11 -12.21
CA LEU A 166 -17.27 12.39 -13.35
C LEU A 166 -17.75 10.93 -13.35
N ASP A 167 -17.58 10.28 -14.50
CA ASP A 167 -17.79 8.83 -14.67
C ASP A 167 -16.44 8.14 -14.95
N LEU A 168 -15.95 7.36 -13.99
CA LEU A 168 -14.71 6.62 -14.10
C LEU A 168 -14.75 5.56 -15.22
N ALA A 169 -15.90 4.92 -15.45
CA ALA A 169 -16.05 3.94 -16.52
C ALA A 169 -15.93 4.62 -17.89
N ALA A 170 -16.66 5.72 -18.10
CA ALA A 170 -16.57 6.50 -19.33
C ALA A 170 -15.15 7.04 -19.56
N ILE A 171 -14.48 7.52 -18.51
CA ILE A 171 -13.07 7.95 -18.57
C ILE A 171 -12.15 6.80 -18.98
N ASN A 172 -12.33 5.57 -18.46
CA ASN A 172 -11.50 4.44 -18.86
C ASN A 172 -11.68 4.07 -20.33
N ILE A 173 -12.93 4.07 -20.82
CA ILE A 173 -13.25 3.84 -22.23
C ILE A 173 -12.57 4.91 -23.10
N GLN A 174 -12.81 6.18 -22.77
CA GLN A 174 -12.26 7.28 -23.54
C GLN A 174 -10.73 7.32 -23.50
N ARG A 175 -10.12 6.99 -22.35
CA ARG A 175 -8.66 6.89 -22.20
C ARG A 175 -8.08 5.74 -23.01
N GLY A 176 -8.78 4.62 -23.14
CA GLY A 176 -8.36 3.54 -24.02
C GLY A 176 -8.27 3.98 -25.48
N ARG A 177 -9.24 4.78 -25.94
CA ARG A 177 -9.28 5.34 -27.30
C ARG A 177 -8.21 6.39 -27.52
N ASP A 178 -8.02 7.30 -26.55
CA ASP A 178 -6.96 8.31 -26.52
C ASP A 178 -5.56 7.67 -26.67
N HIS A 179 -5.33 6.57 -25.96
CA HIS A 179 -4.06 5.82 -26.01
C HIS A 179 -3.92 4.93 -27.25
N GLY A 180 -4.88 4.95 -28.18
CA GLY A 180 -4.85 4.17 -29.42
C GLY A 180 -4.80 2.66 -29.18
N LEU A 181 -5.44 2.17 -28.11
CA LEU A 181 -5.45 0.73 -27.83
C LEU A 181 -6.22 -0.02 -28.92
N PRO A 182 -5.66 -1.11 -29.46
CA PRO A 182 -6.41 -2.07 -30.26
C PRO A 182 -7.67 -2.57 -29.55
N GLY A 183 -8.65 -2.98 -30.34
CA GLY A 183 -9.89 -3.57 -29.84
C GLY A 183 -9.67 -4.91 -29.13
N TYR A 184 -10.71 -5.34 -28.41
CA TYR A 184 -10.73 -6.54 -27.59
C TYR A 184 -10.22 -7.81 -28.31
N ASN A 185 -10.64 -8.06 -29.56
CA ASN A 185 -10.21 -9.24 -30.32
C ASN A 185 -8.70 -9.26 -30.62
N ALA A 186 -8.08 -8.09 -30.84
CA ALA A 186 -6.64 -8.03 -31.11
C ALA A 186 -5.84 -8.56 -29.92
N TYR A 187 -6.27 -8.23 -28.70
CA TYR A 187 -5.65 -8.74 -27.48
C TYR A 187 -6.04 -10.19 -27.17
N ARG A 188 -7.26 -10.63 -27.52
CA ARG A 188 -7.61 -12.05 -27.46
C ARG A 188 -6.65 -12.88 -28.31
N LYS A 189 -6.44 -12.48 -29.57
CA LYS A 189 -5.48 -13.11 -30.48
C LYS A 189 -4.06 -13.13 -29.90
N ALA A 190 -3.59 -12.00 -29.38
CA ALA A 190 -2.26 -11.89 -28.77
C ALA A 190 -2.08 -12.79 -27.53
N CYS A 191 -3.18 -13.18 -26.89
CA CYS A 191 -3.24 -14.06 -25.74
C CYS A 191 -3.61 -15.51 -26.09
N ASP A 192 -3.54 -15.89 -27.37
CA ASP A 192 -3.94 -17.21 -27.88
C ASP A 192 -5.39 -17.60 -27.53
N LEU A 193 -6.25 -16.60 -27.33
CA LEU A 193 -7.69 -16.77 -27.17
C LEU A 193 -8.36 -16.68 -28.54
N ARG A 194 -9.45 -17.43 -28.72
CA ARG A 194 -10.23 -17.40 -29.96
C ARG A 194 -10.79 -16.01 -30.22
N GLU A 195 -10.50 -15.45 -31.39
CA GLU A 195 -11.15 -14.22 -31.88
C GLU A 195 -12.65 -14.47 -32.05
N ALA A 196 -13.48 -13.54 -31.58
CA ALA A 196 -14.94 -13.67 -31.66
C ALA A 196 -15.47 -12.96 -32.91
N GLU A 197 -16.15 -13.69 -33.78
CA GLU A 197 -16.82 -13.13 -34.97
C GLU A 197 -18.22 -12.62 -34.61
N THR A 198 -18.86 -13.28 -33.65
CA THR A 198 -20.16 -12.91 -33.12
C THR A 198 -20.09 -12.79 -31.60
N PHE A 199 -21.05 -12.09 -30.99
CA PHE A 199 -21.09 -12.01 -29.53
C PHE A 199 -21.38 -13.38 -28.89
N ASP A 200 -22.04 -14.31 -29.60
CA ASP A 200 -22.28 -15.66 -29.10
C ASP A 200 -21.01 -16.50 -28.95
N ASP A 201 -19.96 -16.20 -29.72
CA ASP A 201 -18.64 -16.83 -29.54
C ASP A 201 -18.02 -16.55 -28.16
N LEU A 202 -18.49 -15.51 -27.47
CA LEU A 202 -18.02 -15.11 -26.13
C LEU A 202 -18.83 -15.74 -24.99
N GLN A 203 -19.70 -16.72 -25.26
CA GLN A 203 -20.59 -17.30 -24.24
C GLN A 203 -19.87 -17.96 -23.05
N TYR A 204 -18.61 -18.35 -23.21
CA TYR A 204 -17.83 -19.00 -22.15
C TYR A 204 -17.09 -18.01 -21.26
N GLU A 205 -16.66 -16.88 -21.84
CA GLU A 205 -15.97 -15.81 -21.15
C GLU A 205 -16.94 -14.77 -20.59
N ILE A 206 -18.05 -14.49 -21.27
CA ILE A 206 -19.12 -13.59 -20.82
C ILE A 206 -20.41 -14.40 -20.78
N ARG A 207 -20.68 -15.12 -19.69
CA ARG A 207 -21.80 -16.08 -19.62
C ARG A 207 -23.17 -15.42 -19.67
N ASN A 208 -23.27 -14.18 -19.20
CA ASN A 208 -24.53 -13.46 -19.19
C ASN A 208 -24.94 -13.02 -20.60
N GLU A 209 -25.98 -13.67 -21.14
CA GLU A 209 -26.53 -13.40 -22.47
C GLU A 209 -27.01 -11.95 -22.64
N LYS A 210 -27.66 -11.37 -21.62
CA LYS A 210 -28.13 -9.98 -21.67
C LYS A 210 -26.96 -8.99 -21.82
N LEU A 211 -25.82 -9.28 -21.21
CA LEU A 211 -24.61 -8.47 -21.41
C LEU A 211 -24.07 -8.59 -22.83
N ARG A 212 -24.07 -9.80 -23.41
CA ARG A 212 -23.64 -10.02 -24.80
C ARG A 212 -24.56 -9.29 -25.79
N GLU A 213 -25.87 -9.34 -25.59
CA GLU A 213 -26.84 -8.59 -26.39
C GLU A 213 -26.68 -7.07 -26.24
N LYS A 214 -26.39 -6.58 -25.03
CA LYS A 214 -26.11 -5.16 -24.82
C LYS A 214 -24.82 -4.72 -25.55
N LEU A 215 -23.77 -5.54 -25.51
CA LEU A 215 -22.54 -5.26 -26.27
C LEU A 215 -22.80 -5.26 -27.77
N LYS A 216 -23.61 -6.21 -28.26
CA LYS A 216 -24.03 -6.26 -29.67
C LYS A 216 -24.75 -5.00 -30.11
N HIS A 217 -25.68 -4.50 -29.30
CA HIS A 217 -26.39 -3.26 -29.59
C HIS A 217 -25.47 -2.03 -29.60
N LEU A 218 -24.51 -1.96 -28.67
CA LEU A 218 -23.64 -0.78 -28.51
C LEU A 218 -22.45 -0.74 -29.48
N TYR A 219 -21.82 -1.89 -29.75
CA TYR A 219 -20.57 -1.98 -30.50
C TYR A 219 -20.74 -2.52 -31.92
N GLY A 220 -21.87 -3.18 -32.21
CA GLY A 220 -22.16 -3.84 -33.49
C GLY A 220 -21.36 -5.13 -33.70
N HIS A 221 -20.04 -5.09 -33.52
CA HIS A 221 -19.13 -6.21 -33.74
C HIS A 221 -18.16 -6.40 -32.54
N PRO A 222 -17.83 -7.64 -32.11
CA PRO A 222 -16.91 -7.88 -30.99
C PRO A 222 -15.53 -7.24 -31.16
N GLY A 223 -15.04 -7.12 -32.40
CA GLY A 223 -13.78 -6.46 -32.73
C GLY A 223 -13.72 -4.97 -32.39
N ASN A 224 -14.87 -4.30 -32.26
CA ASN A 224 -14.95 -2.88 -31.92
C ASN A 224 -14.96 -2.62 -30.41
N VAL A 225 -15.10 -3.67 -29.58
CA VAL A 225 -15.19 -3.54 -28.13
C VAL A 225 -13.87 -3.00 -27.59
N ASP A 226 -13.93 -1.91 -26.82
CA ASP A 226 -12.77 -1.37 -26.12
C ASP A 226 -12.18 -2.45 -25.18
N VAL A 227 -10.86 -2.66 -25.20
CA VAL A 227 -10.21 -3.75 -24.44
C VAL A 227 -10.54 -3.71 -22.94
N TRP A 228 -10.68 -2.52 -22.36
CA TRP A 228 -11.07 -2.37 -20.95
C TRP A 228 -12.48 -2.93 -20.70
N VAL A 229 -13.44 -2.64 -21.59
CA VAL A 229 -14.83 -3.12 -21.48
C VAL A 229 -14.90 -4.62 -21.67
N GLY A 230 -14.24 -5.14 -22.71
CA GLY A 230 -14.22 -6.58 -22.96
C GLY A 230 -13.64 -7.36 -21.78
N GLY A 231 -12.42 -7.02 -21.36
CA GLY A 231 -11.75 -7.72 -20.27
C GLY A 231 -12.40 -7.54 -18.90
N ILE A 232 -13.02 -6.39 -18.61
CA ILE A 232 -13.74 -6.20 -17.35
C ILE A 232 -15.11 -6.88 -17.33
N LEU A 233 -15.68 -7.28 -18.47
CA LEU A 233 -16.94 -8.00 -18.52
C LEU A 233 -16.78 -9.53 -18.50
N GLU A 234 -15.60 -10.05 -18.85
CA GLU A 234 -15.31 -11.48 -18.72
C GLU A 234 -15.49 -11.99 -17.27
N ASP A 235 -16.13 -13.15 -17.11
CA ASP A 235 -16.36 -13.80 -15.83
C ASP A 235 -15.02 -14.20 -15.17
N PRO A 236 -14.90 -14.05 -13.84
CA PRO A 236 -13.69 -14.46 -13.12
C PRO A 236 -13.37 -15.93 -13.34
N VAL A 237 -12.09 -16.21 -13.62
CA VAL A 237 -11.57 -17.58 -13.72
C VAL A 237 -11.58 -18.27 -12.34
N PRO A 238 -11.61 -19.62 -12.28
CA PRO A 238 -11.57 -20.35 -11.02
C PRO A 238 -10.38 -19.95 -10.15
N GLY A 239 -10.64 -19.58 -8.89
CA GLY A 239 -9.62 -19.13 -7.93
C GLY A 239 -9.03 -17.75 -8.20
N GLY A 240 -9.47 -17.04 -9.24
CA GLY A 240 -9.06 -15.66 -9.55
C GLY A 240 -10.20 -14.65 -9.43
N LYS A 241 -9.90 -13.37 -9.70
CA LYS A 241 -10.87 -12.25 -9.68
C LYS A 241 -11.13 -11.62 -11.04
N ILE A 242 -10.41 -12.06 -12.06
CA ILE A 242 -10.43 -11.50 -13.43
C ILE A 242 -10.66 -12.59 -14.47
N GLY A 243 -11.11 -12.17 -15.65
CA GLY A 243 -11.30 -13.05 -16.80
C GLY A 243 -10.00 -13.51 -17.47
N PRO A 244 -10.08 -14.45 -18.42
CA PRO A 244 -8.93 -15.02 -19.11
C PRO A 244 -8.05 -13.98 -19.83
N LEU A 245 -8.63 -12.94 -20.45
CA LEU A 245 -7.85 -11.93 -21.18
C LEU A 245 -6.99 -11.11 -20.23
N PHE A 246 -7.59 -10.52 -19.19
CA PHE A 246 -6.83 -9.74 -18.21
C PHE A 246 -5.83 -10.61 -17.46
N ARG A 247 -6.14 -11.89 -17.19
CA ARG A 247 -5.17 -12.82 -16.62
C ARG A 247 -3.93 -12.96 -17.51
N CYS A 248 -4.10 -13.15 -18.82
CA CYS A 248 -2.97 -13.23 -19.74
C CYS A 248 -2.11 -11.96 -19.69
N ILE A 249 -2.73 -10.78 -19.82
CA ILE A 249 -2.00 -9.49 -19.83
C ILE A 249 -1.28 -9.26 -18.49
N LEU A 250 -1.93 -9.55 -17.35
CA LEU A 250 -1.29 -9.41 -16.05
C LEU A 250 -0.12 -10.39 -15.88
N VAL A 251 -0.29 -11.66 -16.25
CA VAL A 251 0.78 -12.66 -16.15
C VAL A 251 1.98 -12.25 -17.00
N GLU A 252 1.75 -11.82 -18.24
CA GLU A 252 2.82 -11.36 -19.14
C GLU A 252 3.57 -10.18 -18.53
N GLN A 253 2.87 -9.15 -18.05
CA GLN A 253 3.49 -7.97 -17.48
C GLN A 253 4.25 -8.28 -16.18
N PHE A 254 3.63 -9.01 -15.24
CA PHE A 254 4.27 -9.35 -13.98
C PHE A 254 5.46 -10.29 -14.17
N ARG A 255 5.45 -11.17 -15.19
CA ARG A 255 6.63 -11.96 -15.55
C ARG A 255 7.76 -11.05 -16.01
N ARG A 256 7.50 -10.10 -16.92
CA ARG A 256 8.52 -9.17 -17.41
C ARG A 256 9.10 -8.29 -16.32
N LEU A 257 8.25 -7.79 -15.42
CA LEU A 257 8.69 -7.00 -14.27
C LEU A 257 9.58 -7.80 -13.32
N ARG A 258 9.34 -9.11 -13.16
CA ARG A 258 10.15 -9.98 -12.31
C ARG A 258 11.47 -10.34 -13.00
N ASP A 259 11.38 -10.86 -14.22
CA ASP A 259 12.50 -11.48 -14.92
C ASP A 259 13.45 -10.43 -15.52
N GLY A 260 12.94 -9.23 -15.84
CA GLY A 260 13.71 -8.10 -16.36
C GLY A 260 14.20 -7.10 -15.30
N ASP A 261 13.92 -7.32 -14.01
CA ASP A 261 14.43 -6.46 -12.94
C ASP A 261 15.75 -6.99 -12.38
N ARG A 262 16.83 -6.25 -12.65
CA ARG A 262 18.16 -6.56 -12.12
C ARG A 262 18.20 -6.53 -10.58
N PHE A 263 17.32 -5.77 -9.95
CA PHE A 263 17.20 -5.63 -8.51
C PHE A 263 16.04 -6.44 -7.92
N TRP A 264 15.47 -7.39 -8.67
CA TRP A 264 14.50 -8.35 -8.14
C TRP A 264 15.00 -8.98 -6.85
N TYR A 265 14.18 -8.99 -5.79
CA TYR A 265 14.65 -9.34 -4.45
C TYR A 265 15.21 -10.75 -4.30
N GLU A 266 14.82 -11.70 -5.17
CA GLU A 266 15.38 -13.06 -5.17
C GLU A 266 16.61 -13.22 -6.07
N ASN A 267 17.02 -12.19 -6.81
CA ASN A 267 18.27 -12.23 -7.56
C ASN A 267 19.44 -12.37 -6.58
N PRO A 268 20.32 -13.41 -6.70
CA PRO A 268 21.39 -13.68 -5.73
C PRO A 268 22.38 -12.53 -5.50
N SER A 269 22.45 -11.56 -6.41
CA SER A 269 23.30 -10.38 -6.29
C SER A 269 22.71 -9.27 -5.41
N VAL A 270 21.44 -9.35 -5.03
CA VAL A 270 20.72 -8.27 -4.34
C VAL A 270 20.81 -8.42 -2.82
N PHE A 271 20.52 -9.61 -2.28
CA PHE A 271 20.58 -9.89 -0.84
C PHE A 271 21.40 -11.15 -0.56
N LYS A 272 22.03 -11.20 0.61
CA LYS A 272 22.66 -12.42 1.11
C LYS A 272 21.59 -13.49 1.35
N PRO A 273 21.90 -14.81 1.25
CA PRO A 273 20.91 -15.86 1.47
C PRO A 273 20.18 -15.78 2.82
N GLU A 274 20.89 -15.36 3.88
CA GLU A 274 20.31 -15.22 5.22
C GLU A 274 19.34 -14.03 5.29
N GLN A 275 19.68 -12.92 4.62
CA GLN A 275 18.82 -11.74 4.49
C GLN A 275 17.55 -12.06 3.70
N LEU A 276 17.70 -12.76 2.57
CA LEU A 276 16.56 -13.20 1.75
C LEU A 276 15.61 -14.10 2.54
N THR A 277 16.15 -14.97 3.40
CA THR A 277 15.35 -15.82 4.30
C THR A 277 14.52 -14.99 5.29
N GLN A 278 15.01 -13.83 5.74
CA GLN A 278 14.22 -12.93 6.58
C GLN A 278 13.17 -12.17 5.77
N ILE A 279 13.51 -11.67 4.58
CA ILE A 279 12.56 -10.95 3.71
C ILE A 279 11.37 -11.83 3.33
N LYS A 280 11.58 -13.13 3.10
CA LYS A 280 10.50 -14.09 2.78
C LYS A 280 9.56 -14.39 3.96
N GLN A 281 9.78 -13.81 5.13
CA GLN A 281 8.86 -13.87 6.27
C GLN A 281 7.91 -12.65 6.31
N SER A 282 8.14 -11.65 5.47
CA SER A 282 7.39 -10.41 5.47
C SER A 282 5.95 -10.65 5.05
N SER A 283 5.02 -10.03 5.76
CA SER A 283 3.60 -10.04 5.42
C SER A 283 3.06 -8.62 5.54
N LEU A 284 2.05 -8.29 4.73
CA LEU A 284 1.39 -7.00 4.86
C LEU A 284 0.70 -6.87 6.24
N ALA A 285 0.27 -7.98 6.84
CA ALA A 285 -0.22 -8.02 8.21
C ALA A 285 0.84 -7.52 9.21
N ARG A 286 2.08 -8.02 9.10
CA ARG A 286 3.18 -7.58 9.96
C ARG A 286 3.52 -6.10 9.75
N VAL A 287 3.63 -5.66 8.49
CA VAL A 287 3.89 -4.25 8.15
C VAL A 287 2.80 -3.35 8.74
N ILE A 288 1.53 -3.76 8.74
CA ILE A 288 0.44 -2.98 9.36
C ILE A 288 0.57 -2.98 10.89
N CYS A 289 0.90 -4.12 11.51
CA CYS A 289 1.11 -4.19 12.97
C CYS A 289 2.26 -3.30 13.45
N ASP A 290 3.37 -3.26 12.72
CA ASP A 290 4.56 -2.49 13.13
C ASP A 290 4.38 -0.97 12.97
N ASN A 291 3.41 -0.55 12.16
CA ASN A 291 3.26 0.85 11.73
C ASN A 291 1.88 1.45 12.00
N GLY A 292 0.94 0.66 12.53
CA GLY A 292 -0.34 1.14 13.06
C GLY A 292 -0.15 1.81 14.42
N ASP A 293 -1.03 2.74 14.77
CA ASP A 293 -0.93 3.48 16.03
C ASP A 293 -1.38 2.61 17.22
N ASN A 294 -2.40 1.77 17.02
CA ASN A 294 -2.98 0.87 18.01
C ASN A 294 -3.63 -0.39 17.36
N ILE A 295 -2.93 -1.01 16.41
CA ILE A 295 -3.34 -2.29 15.81
C ILE A 295 -2.60 -3.42 16.54
N THR A 296 -3.31 -4.14 17.41
CA THR A 296 -2.75 -5.24 18.21
C THR A 296 -3.18 -6.62 17.74
N GLU A 297 -4.29 -6.69 16.99
CA GLU A 297 -4.83 -7.91 16.40
C GLU A 297 -5.17 -7.68 14.91
N ILE A 298 -4.85 -8.68 14.08
CA ILE A 298 -5.02 -8.65 12.63
C ILE A 298 -5.16 -10.08 12.09
N ASN A 299 -5.68 -10.26 10.88
CA ASN A 299 -5.64 -11.53 10.16
C ASN A 299 -4.22 -11.84 9.63
N GLN A 300 -3.89 -13.13 9.48
CA GLN A 300 -2.55 -13.56 9.02
C GLN A 300 -2.28 -13.13 7.58
N ASP A 301 -3.25 -13.35 6.69
CA ASP A 301 -3.24 -12.82 5.33
C ASP A 301 -4.36 -11.77 5.17
N VAL A 302 -3.96 -10.51 5.01
CA VAL A 302 -4.89 -9.37 4.88
C VAL A 302 -5.68 -9.36 3.57
N PHE A 303 -5.27 -10.15 2.58
CA PHE A 303 -6.02 -10.29 1.32
C PHE A 303 -7.13 -11.35 1.41
N VAL A 304 -7.17 -12.13 2.48
CA VAL A 304 -8.19 -13.15 2.75
C VAL A 304 -9.07 -12.68 3.90
N LEU A 305 -10.39 -12.86 3.79
CA LEU A 305 -11.29 -12.46 4.86
C LEU A 305 -11.03 -13.25 6.15
N PRO A 306 -11.16 -12.63 7.34
CA PRO A 306 -10.96 -13.30 8.62
C PRO A 306 -11.79 -14.59 8.76
N LYS A 307 -13.04 -14.60 8.30
CA LYS A 307 -13.94 -15.78 8.34
C LYS A 307 -13.43 -17.01 7.58
N HIS A 308 -12.43 -16.86 6.70
CA HIS A 308 -11.82 -17.94 5.92
C HIS A 308 -10.46 -18.36 6.48
N GLN A 309 -10.07 -17.82 7.65
CA GLN A 309 -8.82 -18.11 8.33
C GLN A 309 -9.11 -18.68 9.72
N ASN A 310 -8.22 -19.55 10.21
CA ASN A 310 -8.32 -20.09 11.56
C ASN A 310 -6.94 -20.03 12.26
N PRO A 311 -6.78 -19.21 13.31
CA PRO A 311 -7.79 -18.30 13.89
C PRO A 311 -8.11 -17.13 12.94
N GLN A 312 -9.28 -16.49 13.14
CA GLN A 312 -9.72 -15.38 12.27
C GLN A 312 -8.82 -14.15 12.44
N LEU A 313 -8.41 -13.87 13.67
CA LEU A 313 -7.47 -12.83 14.05
C LEU A 313 -6.37 -13.44 14.92
N VAL A 314 -5.16 -12.90 14.78
CA VAL A 314 -3.99 -13.22 15.58
C VAL A 314 -3.44 -11.97 16.22
N LYS A 315 -2.75 -12.14 17.35
CA LYS A 315 -2.01 -11.05 17.98
C LYS A 315 -0.78 -10.69 17.16
N CYS A 316 -0.52 -9.40 16.96
CA CYS A 316 0.62 -8.90 16.18
C CYS A 316 1.97 -9.49 16.63
N GLN A 317 2.16 -9.74 17.92
CA GLN A 317 3.41 -10.32 18.45
C GLN A 317 3.68 -11.75 17.97
N THR A 318 2.66 -12.45 17.48
CA THR A 318 2.79 -13.81 16.95
C THR A 318 3.18 -13.83 15.48
N LEU A 319 3.03 -12.71 14.77
CA LEU A 319 3.41 -12.60 13.36
C LEU A 319 4.94 -12.51 13.22
N PRO A 320 5.55 -13.31 12.32
CA PRO A 320 6.97 -13.24 12.03
C PRO A 320 7.40 -11.81 11.66
N ALA A 321 8.54 -11.38 12.19
CA ALA A 321 9.17 -10.11 11.88
C ALA A 321 10.51 -10.36 11.16
N ILE A 322 10.89 -9.47 10.26
CA ILE A 322 12.24 -9.49 9.69
C ILE A 322 13.25 -9.29 10.82
N ASN A 323 14.18 -10.24 10.99
CA ASN A 323 15.28 -10.07 11.92
C ASN A 323 16.41 -9.26 11.26
N LEU A 324 16.49 -7.96 11.57
CA LEU A 324 17.49 -7.05 10.98
C LEU A 324 18.94 -7.33 11.42
N ARG A 325 19.19 -8.21 12.40
CA ARG A 325 20.57 -8.58 12.79
C ARG A 325 21.39 -9.17 11.63
N PHE A 326 20.74 -9.68 10.59
CA PHE A 326 21.42 -10.16 9.38
C PHE A 326 21.91 -9.03 8.45
N TRP A 327 21.65 -7.76 8.80
CA TRP A 327 22.21 -6.56 8.18
C TRP A 327 23.33 -5.93 9.01
N THR A 328 23.74 -6.56 10.12
CA THR A 328 24.86 -6.05 10.93
C THR A 328 26.19 -6.21 10.18
N GLU A 329 26.95 -5.12 10.10
CA GLU A 329 28.33 -5.13 9.62
C GLU A 329 29.31 -5.11 10.80
N CYS A 330 30.11 -6.17 10.91
CA CYS A 330 31.18 -6.21 11.89
C CYS A 330 32.30 -5.27 11.47
N CYS A 331 32.73 -4.39 12.37
CA CYS A 331 33.94 -3.60 12.17
C CYS A 331 35.16 -4.54 12.07
N HIS A 332 35.83 -4.56 10.92
CA HIS A 332 37.20 -5.07 10.86
C HIS A 332 38.10 -4.06 11.57
N VAL A 333 38.57 -4.42 12.77
CA VAL A 333 39.64 -3.69 13.46
C VAL A 333 40.90 -3.81 12.60
N ASN A 334 41.19 -2.78 11.80
CA ASN A 334 42.51 -2.61 11.23
C ASN A 334 43.45 -2.18 12.35
N ILE A 335 44.39 -3.06 12.72
CA ILE A 335 45.35 -2.91 13.83
C ILE A 335 46.28 -1.69 13.67
N PHE A 336 46.20 -0.93 12.57
CA PHE A 336 47.12 0.16 12.25
C PHE A 336 46.55 1.59 12.31
N MET A 337 45.27 1.79 12.66
CA MET A 337 44.74 3.14 12.89
C MET A 337 43.91 3.19 14.17
N ASN A 338 44.41 3.95 15.15
CA ASN A 338 43.74 4.31 16.39
C ASN A 338 42.51 5.21 16.12
N ILE A 339 41.44 4.64 15.57
CA ILE A 339 40.11 5.23 15.61
C ILE A 339 39.33 4.45 16.66
N ARG A 340 39.19 5.05 17.85
CA ARG A 340 38.32 4.53 18.91
C ARG A 340 36.87 4.68 18.47
N GLY A 341 36.21 3.57 18.20
CA GLY A 341 34.77 3.55 17.96
C GLY A 341 34.22 2.15 17.71
N CYS A 342 34.23 1.29 18.73
CA CYS A 342 33.31 0.16 18.88
C CYS A 342 33.49 -0.47 20.26
N VAL A 343 32.59 -0.18 21.20
CA VAL A 343 32.43 -0.99 22.41
C VAL A 343 30.97 -1.42 22.48
N ASP A 344 30.70 -2.66 22.08
CA ASP A 344 29.62 -3.41 22.71
C ASP A 344 30.18 -4.77 23.16
N GLU A 345 30.45 -4.86 24.47
CA GLU A 345 30.95 -6.08 25.11
C GLU A 345 29.89 -7.21 25.16
N ARG A 346 28.66 -7.01 24.68
CA ARG A 346 27.61 -8.04 24.73
C ARG A 346 27.81 -9.22 23.79
N PHE A 347 28.67 -9.12 22.77
CA PHE A 347 28.84 -10.18 21.77
C PHE A 347 29.89 -11.26 22.09
N LYS A 348 30.66 -11.12 23.18
CA LYS A 348 31.65 -12.15 23.57
C LYS A 348 31.00 -13.43 24.15
N SER A 349 29.72 -13.42 24.53
CA SER A 349 29.06 -14.59 25.13
C SER A 349 28.36 -15.52 24.12
N LEU A 350 27.92 -15.01 22.96
CA LEU A 350 27.18 -15.81 21.96
C LEU A 350 28.09 -16.58 20.99
N SER A 351 29.29 -16.07 20.72
CA SER A 351 30.27 -16.76 19.85
C SER A 351 30.81 -18.06 20.45
N ARG A 352 30.81 -18.21 21.79
CA ARG A 352 31.19 -19.47 22.45
C ARG A 352 30.08 -20.53 22.44
N SER A 353 28.81 -20.12 22.31
CA SER A 353 27.68 -21.04 22.30
C SER A 353 27.42 -21.69 20.93
N LEU A 354 27.85 -21.05 19.84
CA LEU A 354 27.54 -21.52 18.48
C LEU A 354 28.59 -22.47 17.89
N VAL A 355 29.83 -22.45 18.41
CA VAL A 355 30.91 -23.36 17.97
C VAL A 355 30.76 -24.77 18.57
N GLY A 356 30.00 -24.94 19.66
CA GLY A 356 29.80 -26.23 20.34
C GLY A 356 28.63 -27.09 19.87
N ARG A 357 27.81 -26.64 18.90
CA ARG A 357 26.59 -27.36 18.45
C ARG A 357 26.54 -27.70 16.96
N GLN A 358 27.66 -27.60 16.24
CA GLN A 358 27.79 -28.21 14.91
C GLN A 358 28.04 -29.73 15.04
N ARG A 359 26.98 -30.48 15.37
CA ARG A 359 26.80 -31.91 15.06
C ARG A 359 25.45 -32.36 15.61
N ARG A 360 24.36 -32.07 14.88
CA ARG A 360 23.22 -32.99 14.63
C ARG A 360 22.09 -32.29 13.85
N ALA A 361 21.72 -32.95 12.76
CA ALA A 361 20.45 -32.91 12.01
C ALA A 361 20.11 -31.65 11.19
N ILE A 362 20.57 -31.71 9.93
CA ILE A 362 19.84 -31.21 8.76
C ILE A 362 18.58 -32.07 8.59
N ASN A 363 17.40 -31.43 8.52
CA ASN A 363 16.24 -31.83 7.70
C ASN A 363 15.09 -30.85 7.94
N TYR A 364 15.06 -29.76 7.17
CA TYR A 364 13.82 -29.05 6.85
C TYR A 364 13.89 -28.70 5.37
N SER A 365 13.36 -29.60 4.55
CA SER A 365 13.07 -29.39 3.13
C SER A 365 11.67 -28.79 3.01
N TYR A 366 11.55 -27.64 2.36
CA TYR A 366 10.26 -27.12 1.90
C TYR A 366 9.66 -28.09 0.86
N PRO A 367 8.36 -28.44 0.93
CA PRO A 367 7.76 -29.28 -0.10
C PRO A 367 7.49 -28.44 -1.36
N SER A 368 8.31 -28.63 -2.37
CA SER A 368 7.93 -28.44 -3.77
C SER A 368 7.29 -29.74 -4.29
N ASP A 369 6.24 -29.58 -5.09
CA ASP A 369 5.68 -30.53 -6.07
C ASP A 369 5.32 -31.96 -5.61
N ARG A 370 4.01 -32.22 -5.49
CA ARG A 370 3.44 -33.52 -5.90
C ARG A 370 2.09 -33.35 -6.61
N HIS A 371 2.10 -33.74 -7.88
CA HIS A 371 0.92 -34.18 -8.62
C HIS A 371 0.35 -35.48 -8.02
N SER A 372 -0.98 -35.61 -8.01
CA SER A 372 -1.64 -36.92 -8.11
C SER A 372 -3.00 -36.78 -8.79
N SER A 373 -3.14 -37.47 -9.91
CA SER A 373 -4.35 -37.72 -10.69
C SER A 373 -4.96 -39.08 -10.34
N PHE A 374 -6.29 -39.22 -10.57
CA PHE A 374 -7.13 -40.45 -10.62
C PHE A 374 -7.44 -41.13 -9.27
N ALA A 375 -8.63 -41.68 -8.98
CA ALA A 375 -9.84 -41.96 -9.76
C ALA A 375 -11.07 -42.12 -8.83
N GLU A 376 -12.23 -42.14 -9.47
CA GLU A 376 -13.58 -42.52 -9.05
C GLU A 376 -13.69 -43.66 -8.01
N GLN A 377 -14.68 -43.56 -7.12
CA GLN A 377 -15.73 -44.60 -7.06
C GLN A 377 -17.02 -44.12 -6.35
N SER A 378 -18.09 -44.55 -6.99
CA SER A 378 -19.52 -44.31 -6.86
C SER A 378 -20.23 -44.94 -5.65
N ASN A 379 -21.49 -44.48 -5.48
CA ASN A 379 -22.68 -45.15 -4.92
C ASN A 379 -22.81 -45.19 -3.38
N SER A 380 -23.98 -44.99 -2.76
CA SER A 380 -25.37 -44.83 -3.26
C SER A 380 -26.34 -44.54 -2.10
N ASN A 381 -27.46 -43.90 -2.42
CA ASN A 381 -28.82 -44.01 -1.84
C ASN A 381 -29.10 -43.47 -0.42
N ALA A 382 -30.00 -42.46 -0.34
CA ALA A 382 -31.38 -42.69 0.13
C ALA A 382 -32.24 -41.41 0.03
N THR A 383 -33.37 -41.56 -0.64
CA THR A 383 -34.59 -40.73 -0.72
C THR A 383 -35.25 -40.41 0.63
N ILE A 384 -35.95 -39.26 0.74
CA ILE A 384 -37.42 -39.16 0.98
C ILE A 384 -37.82 -37.68 1.29
N ASN A 385 -38.79 -37.21 0.50
CA ASN A 385 -39.83 -36.18 0.70
C ASN A 385 -39.95 -35.49 2.09
N SER A 386 -40.17 -34.17 2.08
CA SER A 386 -41.52 -33.56 2.09
C SER A 386 -41.48 -32.04 2.31
N ASN A 387 -42.22 -31.31 1.47
CA ASN A 387 -42.72 -29.95 1.72
C ASN A 387 -44.06 -30.08 2.47
N PRO A 388 -44.50 -29.04 3.21
CA PRO A 388 -45.61 -28.27 2.66
C PRO A 388 -45.52 -26.74 2.86
N ARG A 389 -46.26 -26.08 1.95
CA ARG A 389 -46.62 -24.65 1.86
C ARG A 389 -47.36 -24.13 3.10
N LEU A 390 -47.37 -22.81 3.30
CA LEU A 390 -48.54 -21.92 3.16
C LEU A 390 -48.20 -20.43 3.44
N ASP A 391 -48.67 -19.57 2.52
CA ASP A 391 -49.22 -18.19 2.61
C ASP A 391 -48.56 -17.14 3.53
N GLY A 392 -48.35 -15.87 3.16
CA GLY A 392 -48.99 -15.03 2.14
C GLY A 392 -49.65 -13.83 2.84
N ILE A 393 -49.03 -12.64 2.83
CA ILE A 393 -49.68 -11.34 3.12
C ILE A 393 -49.02 -10.25 2.26
N ASN A 394 -49.81 -9.63 1.39
CA ASN A 394 -49.56 -8.34 0.71
C ASN A 394 -49.90 -7.19 1.66
N GLU A 395 -49.19 -6.06 1.53
CA GLU A 395 -49.78 -4.75 1.77
C GLU A 395 -49.09 -3.69 0.90
N ASP A 396 -49.93 -3.06 0.06
CA ASP A 396 -49.65 -1.92 -0.82
C ASP A 396 -49.52 -0.63 -0.01
N LEU A 397 -48.64 0.30 -0.41
CA LEU A 397 -48.77 1.71 -0.04
C LEU A 397 -48.37 2.64 -1.19
N GLU A 398 -49.29 3.57 -1.43
CA GLU A 398 -49.43 4.45 -2.58
C GLU A 398 -48.45 5.63 -2.63
N VAL A 399 -48.30 6.15 -3.85
CA VAL A 399 -47.57 7.35 -4.25
C VAL A 399 -48.42 8.59 -3.98
N GLN A 400 -47.86 9.60 -3.31
CA GLN A 400 -48.32 10.99 -3.41
C GLN A 400 -47.15 11.92 -3.70
N GLY A 401 -47.34 12.77 -4.72
CA GLY A 401 -46.41 13.83 -5.10
C GLY A 401 -46.57 15.08 -4.22
N GLY A 402 -45.47 15.80 -4.07
CA GLY A 402 -45.40 17.13 -3.48
C GLY A 402 -44.22 17.89 -4.11
N THR A 403 -44.53 19.03 -4.70
CA THR A 403 -43.61 20.06 -5.19
C THR A 403 -43.01 20.86 -4.04
N GLU A 404 -41.89 21.55 -4.33
CA GLU A 404 -41.16 22.55 -3.52
C GLU A 404 -39.99 22.00 -2.68
N ASP A 405 -38.77 22.17 -3.22
CA ASP A 405 -37.59 22.50 -2.42
C ASP A 405 -36.48 23.07 -3.33
N SER A 406 -36.52 24.38 -3.58
CA SER A 406 -35.45 25.10 -4.31
C SER A 406 -34.78 26.19 -3.47
N MET A 407 -35.10 26.27 -2.17
CA MET A 407 -34.74 27.44 -1.36
C MET A 407 -33.68 27.16 -0.28
N HIS A 408 -33.19 25.93 -0.13
CA HIS A 408 -32.25 25.58 0.94
C HIS A 408 -30.77 25.50 0.53
N PHE A 409 -30.46 25.69 -0.76
CA PHE A 409 -29.10 25.52 -1.28
C PHE A 409 -28.21 26.72 -0.98
N SER A 410 -28.74 27.95 -0.99
CA SER A 410 -27.99 29.21 -0.79
C SER A 410 -27.35 29.31 0.59
N ASP A 411 -28.08 28.95 1.65
CA ASP A 411 -27.65 29.16 3.03
C ASP A 411 -26.42 28.30 3.40
N VAL A 412 -26.29 27.13 2.78
CA VAL A 412 -25.13 26.23 2.97
C VAL A 412 -23.86 26.77 2.29
N TYR A 413 -24.00 27.55 1.20
CA TYR A 413 -22.87 28.25 0.57
C TYR A 413 -22.39 29.44 1.41
N GLU A 414 -23.33 30.20 1.99
CA GLU A 414 -23.00 31.36 2.81
C GLU A 414 -22.26 30.94 4.09
N GLU A 415 -22.72 29.90 4.79
CA GLU A 415 -22.02 29.39 5.98
C GLU A 415 -20.62 28.83 5.66
N ARG A 416 -20.43 28.18 4.49
CA ARG A 416 -19.11 27.64 4.09
C ARG A 416 -18.14 28.72 3.64
N ILE A 417 -18.60 29.74 2.92
CA ILE A 417 -17.76 30.87 2.49
C ILE A 417 -17.34 31.68 3.71
N GLU A 418 -18.27 31.97 4.64
CA GLU A 418 -17.94 32.66 5.88
C GLU A 418 -16.96 31.87 6.77
N GLY A 419 -17.07 30.54 6.81
CA GLY A 419 -16.14 29.68 7.55
C GLY A 419 -14.73 29.71 6.98
N LEU A 420 -14.60 29.73 5.64
CA LEU A 420 -13.31 29.80 4.95
C LEU A 420 -12.68 31.19 5.07
N GLU A 421 -13.48 32.25 4.99
CA GLU A 421 -13.03 33.62 5.20
C GLU A 421 -12.53 33.83 6.63
N ARG A 422 -13.24 33.33 7.64
CA ARG A 422 -12.80 33.35 9.05
C ARG A 422 -11.46 32.65 9.24
N MET A 423 -11.26 31.46 8.65
CA MET A 423 -9.97 30.75 8.70
C MET A 423 -8.84 31.54 8.00
N LEU A 424 -9.13 32.19 6.87
CA LEU A 424 -8.17 33.03 6.16
C LEU A 424 -7.80 34.28 6.97
N GLU A 425 -8.76 34.88 7.67
CA GLU A 425 -8.56 36.02 8.57
C GLU A 425 -7.67 35.63 9.76
N ASP A 426 -7.94 34.48 10.38
CA ASP A 426 -7.15 33.93 11.49
C ASP A 426 -5.74 33.56 11.04
N PHE A 427 -5.58 32.93 9.88
CA PHE A 427 -4.27 32.63 9.32
C PHE A 427 -3.47 33.91 9.02
N LYS A 428 -4.10 34.93 8.43
CA LYS A 428 -3.47 36.25 8.22
C LYS A 428 -3.07 36.89 9.55
N LYS A 429 -3.87 36.73 10.60
CA LYS A 429 -3.59 37.25 11.94
C LYS A 429 -2.41 36.53 12.58
N GLU A 430 -2.33 35.21 12.46
CA GLU A 430 -1.19 34.42 12.91
C GLU A 430 0.10 34.78 12.15
N MET A 431 0.04 34.88 10.82
CA MET A 431 1.19 35.32 10.01
C MET A 431 1.67 36.72 10.41
N ARG A 432 0.76 37.65 10.73
CA ARG A 432 1.12 38.99 11.23
C ARG A 432 1.77 38.91 12.61
N GLN A 433 1.28 38.04 13.51
CA GLN A 433 1.90 37.83 14.81
C GLN A 433 3.29 37.21 14.67
N LEU A 434 3.47 36.24 13.77
CA LEU A 434 4.74 35.60 13.50
C LEU A 434 5.75 36.60 12.93
N LYS A 435 5.35 37.42 11.93
CA LYS A 435 6.18 38.52 11.41
C LYS A 435 6.59 39.52 12.50
N ARG A 436 5.69 39.84 13.44
CA ARG A 436 6.03 40.72 14.59
C ARG A 436 7.01 40.06 15.55
N LYS A 437 6.89 38.75 15.80
CA LYS A 437 7.83 37.98 16.64
C LYS A 437 9.21 37.91 15.97
N VAL A 438 9.27 37.61 14.68
CA VAL A 438 10.51 37.63 13.89
C VAL A 438 11.16 39.01 13.92
N LYS A 439 10.41 40.08 13.68
CA LYS A 439 10.95 41.46 13.74
C LYS A 439 11.45 41.86 15.13
N LYS A 440 10.81 41.38 16.20
CA LYS A 440 11.29 41.56 17.59
C LYS A 440 12.58 40.80 17.87
N LEU A 441 12.71 39.60 17.32
CA LEU A 441 13.93 38.78 17.40
C LEU A 441 15.08 39.42 16.61
N GLU A 442 14.81 39.92 15.39
CA GLU A 442 15.78 40.68 14.59
C GLU A 442 16.22 41.98 15.30
N GLN A 443 15.31 42.69 15.97
CA GLN A 443 15.65 43.88 16.75
C GLN A 443 16.48 43.52 18.00
N HIS A 444 16.18 42.41 18.68
CA HIS A 444 17.02 41.92 19.77
C HIS A 444 18.43 41.54 19.29
N CYS A 445 18.56 41.00 18.08
CA CYS A 445 19.86 40.71 17.48
C CYS A 445 20.62 41.99 17.08
N LYS A 446 19.94 43.05 16.62
CA LYS A 446 20.57 44.34 16.25
C LYS A 446 20.96 45.23 17.43
N ILE A 447 20.27 45.13 18.57
CA ILE A 447 20.57 45.91 19.78
C ILE A 447 21.78 45.34 20.55
N GLY A 448 22.21 44.10 20.24
CA GLY A 448 23.39 43.47 20.83
C GLY A 448 24.74 43.96 20.29
N ASP A 449 24.78 44.90 19.33
CA ASP A 449 26.00 45.27 18.60
C ASP A 449 26.62 46.62 19.00
N THR A 450 26.25 47.18 20.15
CA THR A 450 26.94 48.34 20.72
C THR A 450 27.67 48.00 22.03
N SER A 451 28.97 47.73 21.86
CA SER A 451 30.06 47.90 22.84
C SER A 451 29.87 47.34 24.26
N LYS A 452 29.93 46.02 24.43
CA LYS A 452 30.53 45.40 25.64
C LYS A 452 31.30 44.14 25.25
N SER A 453 32.53 44.06 25.75
CA SER A 453 33.48 42.93 25.65
C SER A 453 32.78 41.57 25.57
N LYS A 454 32.90 40.88 24.42
CA LYS A 454 32.46 39.48 24.25
C LYS A 454 33.50 38.58 24.93
N SER A 455 33.14 38.05 26.11
CA SER A 455 34.01 37.18 26.93
C SER A 455 33.20 35.98 27.43
N CYS A 456 33.78 34.78 27.41
CA CYS A 456 33.18 33.60 28.01
C CYS A 456 33.46 33.61 29.53
N VAL A 457 32.54 33.07 30.33
CA VAL A 457 32.72 32.95 31.78
C VAL A 457 32.62 31.47 32.13
N GLU A 458 33.66 30.92 32.76
CA GLU A 458 33.65 29.57 33.32
C GLU A 458 32.72 29.46 34.54
N GLU A 459 32.31 28.24 34.92
CA GLU A 459 31.50 28.00 36.13
C GLU A 459 32.17 28.51 37.42
N ASN A 460 33.50 28.61 37.45
CA ASN A 460 34.27 29.17 38.56
C ASN A 460 34.35 30.72 38.55
N GLY A 461 33.72 31.38 37.57
CA GLY A 461 33.71 32.84 37.43
C GLY A 461 34.88 33.43 36.65
N THR A 462 35.77 32.62 36.09
CA THR A 462 36.93 33.11 35.32
C THR A 462 36.52 33.64 33.95
N LEU A 463 36.89 34.87 33.64
CA LEU A 463 36.64 35.52 32.34
C LEU A 463 37.71 35.12 31.31
N ARG A 464 37.27 34.53 30.20
CA ARG A 464 38.09 34.14 29.05
C ARG A 464 37.87 35.09 27.89
N ARG A 465 38.96 35.43 27.20
CA ARG A 465 38.91 36.27 25.99
C ARG A 465 38.34 35.48 24.82
N ASN A 466 37.83 36.20 23.85
CA ASN A 466 37.30 35.58 22.65
C ASN A 466 38.39 34.80 21.89
N GLU A 467 38.05 33.62 21.38
CA GLU A 467 38.96 32.65 20.74
C GLU A 467 40.07 32.08 21.63
N GLU A 468 40.04 32.36 22.94
CA GLU A 468 40.97 31.76 23.89
C GLU A 468 40.66 30.25 24.03
N THR A 469 41.72 29.44 23.93
CA THR A 469 41.66 27.98 24.10
C THR A 469 42.40 27.60 25.38
N TRP A 470 41.79 26.78 26.23
CA TRP A 470 42.39 26.37 27.49
C TRP A 470 42.02 24.92 27.85
N SER A 471 42.75 24.34 28.80
CA SER A 471 42.52 22.97 29.28
C SER A 471 42.27 22.98 30.78
N PRO A 472 41.02 22.73 31.23
CA PRO A 472 40.71 22.66 32.66
C PRO A 472 41.26 21.41 33.35
N ASP A 473 41.57 20.35 32.59
CA ASP A 473 42.21 19.12 33.05
C ASP A 473 43.02 18.48 31.90
N GLU A 474 43.82 17.43 32.20
CA GLU A 474 44.70 16.78 31.22
C GLU A 474 43.97 16.16 30.01
N CYS A 475 42.64 15.98 30.07
CA CYS A 475 41.84 15.33 29.05
C CYS A 475 40.87 16.25 28.31
N THR A 476 40.69 17.51 28.75
CA THR A 476 39.66 18.42 28.22
C THR A 476 40.30 19.66 27.59
N GLN A 477 39.85 20.04 26.39
CA GLN A 477 40.25 21.27 25.71
C GLN A 477 39.00 22.10 25.37
N CYS A 478 38.91 23.30 25.93
CA CYS A 478 37.81 24.24 25.76
C CYS A 478 38.25 25.42 24.90
N SER A 479 37.34 25.97 24.08
CA SER A 479 37.59 27.21 23.33
C SER A 479 36.40 28.16 23.45
N CYS A 480 36.67 29.45 23.65
CA CYS A 480 35.65 30.47 23.71
C CYS A 480 35.27 30.92 22.29
N LYS A 481 34.03 30.64 21.84
CA LYS A 481 33.52 31.06 20.53
C LYS A 481 32.34 32.03 20.69
N VAL A 482 32.31 33.10 19.89
CA VAL A 482 31.11 33.91 19.72
C VAL A 482 30.11 33.11 18.89
N LEU A 483 28.93 32.87 19.45
CA LEU A 483 27.79 32.44 18.65
C LEU A 483 27.37 33.60 17.74
N ALA A 484 27.76 33.54 16.47
CA ALA A 484 27.07 34.29 15.43
C ALA A 484 25.69 33.64 15.23
N CYS A 485 24.63 34.45 15.18
CA CYS A 485 23.30 33.97 14.81
C CYS A 485 23.26 33.68 13.30
N ASP A 486 23.86 32.56 12.88
CA ASP A 486 23.69 32.03 11.52
C ASP A 486 22.39 31.22 11.48
N PHE A 487 21.28 31.91 11.23
CA PHE A 487 20.06 31.30 10.74
C PHE A 487 19.42 32.25 9.72
N LEU A 488 19.50 31.85 8.45
CA LEU A 488 18.62 32.13 7.29
C LEU A 488 19.44 32.43 6.02
N GLU A 489 19.81 31.36 5.31
CA GLU A 489 19.64 31.27 3.85
C GLU A 489 18.86 30.01 3.53
#